data_AF-A0A2W5TSI0-F1
#
_entry.id   AF-A0A2W5TSI0-F1
#
_cell.length_a   1.000
_cell.length_b   1.000
_cell.length_c   1.000
_cell.angle_alpha   90.00
_cell.angle_beta   90.00
_cell.angle_gamma   90.00
#
_symmetry.space_group_name_H-M   'P 1'
#
loop_
_entity.id
_entity.type
_entity.pdbx_description
1 polymer ?
#
loop_
_entity_poly.entity_id
_entity_poly.type
_entity_poly.pdbx_seq_one_letter_code
_entity_poly.pdbx_strand_id
1 'polypeptide(L)'
;MSEHLSSLQLDEVAAGLAPAPEHLTGCAECASKLSALKTQNAAFLALPRAQAQLKSMAIEKPQRRAMLWLVPLAAAIAIGVFVQRDDASERLKGRASIVLLDSKNEPVTEASVGQKLTLAVGGAGAKSVKVVEVETGETIFSGAIAQGARVPLMQLEVTPGDVTLRAEFDDGASAQVRLRVK
;
A
#
# COMPACT_ATOMS: atom_id res chain seq x y z
N MET A 1 -12.32 23.99 34.71
CA MET A 1 -12.53 23.54 33.32
C MET A 1 -11.87 22.19 33.21
N SER A 2 -12.65 21.11 33.24
CA SER A 2 -12.12 19.75 33.16
C SER A 2 -11.66 19.54 31.72
N GLU A 3 -10.35 19.46 31.50
CA GLU A 3 -9.79 19.20 30.18
C GLU A 3 -10.22 17.79 29.75
N HIS A 4 -11.02 17.70 28.69
CA HIS A 4 -11.49 16.43 28.16
C HIS A 4 -10.37 15.71 27.40
N LEU A 5 -10.49 14.39 27.29
CA LEU A 5 -9.58 13.62 26.44
C LEU A 5 -9.73 14.05 24.98
N SER A 6 -8.61 14.14 24.28
CA SER A 6 -8.60 14.37 22.85
C SER A 6 -9.27 13.20 22.11
N SER A 7 -9.81 13.46 20.92
CA SER A 7 -10.40 12.43 20.07
C SER A 7 -9.42 11.29 19.79
N LEU A 8 -8.16 11.62 19.52
CA LEU A 8 -7.10 10.66 19.28
C LEU A 8 -6.88 9.72 20.48
N GLN A 9 -6.85 10.26 21.70
CA GLN A 9 -6.68 9.45 22.92
C GLN A 9 -7.88 8.50 23.13
N LEU A 10 -9.10 8.95 22.81
CA LEU A 10 -10.28 8.10 22.87
C LEU A 10 -10.22 6.97 21.83
N ASP A 11 -9.73 7.25 20.63
CA ASP A 11 -9.56 6.26 19.56
C ASP A 11 -8.48 5.22 19.91
N GLU A 12 -7.35 5.64 20.47
CA GLU A 12 -6.27 4.73 20.91
C GLU A 12 -6.76 3.77 22.00
N VAL A 13 -7.53 4.27 22.96
CA VAL A 13 -8.14 3.44 24.01
C VAL A 13 -9.24 2.54 23.44
N ALA A 14 -10.04 3.01 22.47
CA ALA A 14 -11.05 2.20 21.80
C ALA A 14 -10.42 1.07 20.97
N ALA A 15 -9.27 1.31 20.35
CA ALA A 15 -8.50 0.35 19.57
C ALA A 15 -7.64 -0.60 20.44
N GLY A 16 -7.55 -0.36 21.74
CA GLY A 16 -6.71 -1.15 22.66
C GLY A 16 -5.21 -0.90 22.49
N LEU A 17 -4.83 0.22 21.85
CA LEU A 17 -3.44 0.64 21.65
C LEU A 17 -2.87 1.39 22.86
N ALA A 18 -3.73 1.91 23.72
CA ALA A 18 -3.37 2.61 24.95
C ALA A 18 -4.18 2.11 26.16
N PRO A 19 -3.59 2.14 27.38
CA PRO A 19 -4.34 1.84 28.60
C PRO A 19 -5.41 2.91 28.86
N ALA A 20 -6.50 2.52 29.51
CA ALA A 20 -7.59 3.44 29.85
C ALA A 20 -7.12 4.50 30.88
N PRO A 21 -7.12 5.80 30.54
CA PRO A 21 -6.74 6.84 31.48
C PRO A 21 -7.77 6.99 32.60
N GLU A 22 -7.30 7.36 33.79
CA GLU A 22 -8.13 7.52 35.00
C GLU A 22 -9.28 8.51 34.78
N HIS A 23 -9.10 9.52 33.93
CA HIS A 23 -10.13 10.49 33.56
C HIS A 23 -11.45 9.85 33.06
N LEU A 24 -11.39 8.67 32.45
CA LEU A 24 -12.59 7.97 31.96
C LEU A 24 -13.54 7.51 33.08
N THR A 25 -13.04 7.33 34.30
CA THR A 25 -13.90 6.98 35.45
C THR A 25 -14.60 8.20 36.03
N GLY A 26 -14.01 9.39 35.89
CA GLY A 26 -14.53 10.66 36.42
C GLY A 26 -15.32 11.52 35.42
N CYS A 27 -15.21 11.26 34.11
CA CYS A 27 -15.86 12.04 33.07
C CYS A 27 -16.90 11.23 32.27
N ALA A 28 -18.18 11.43 32.60
CA ALA A 28 -19.30 10.75 31.93
C ALA A 28 -19.35 11.00 30.40
N GLU A 29 -18.91 12.16 29.96
CA GLU A 29 -18.88 12.51 28.52
C GLU A 29 -17.80 11.74 27.75
N CYS A 30 -16.60 11.59 28.34
CA CYS A 30 -15.54 10.80 27.72
C CYS A 30 -15.90 9.30 27.73
N ALA A 31 -16.55 8.83 28.80
CA ALA A 31 -17.03 7.45 28.89
C ALA A 31 -18.10 7.12 27.84
N SER A 32 -19.05 8.04 27.59
CA SER A 32 -20.09 7.85 26.57
C SER A 32 -19.54 7.90 25.14
N LYS A 33 -18.58 8.80 24.87
CA LYS A 33 -17.87 8.83 23.58
C LYS A 33 -17.11 7.54 23.31
N LEU A 34 -16.41 7.01 24.33
CA LEU A 34 -15.68 5.75 24.21
C LEU A 34 -16.61 4.56 23.96
N SER A 35 -17.77 4.48 24.62
CA SER A 35 -18.72 3.39 24.39
C SER A 35 -19.37 3.45 23.01
N ALA A 36 -19.64 4.66 22.50
CA ALA A 36 -20.11 4.86 21.13
C ALA A 36 -19.09 4.39 20.09
N LEU A 37 -17.81 4.77 20.24
CA LEU A 37 -16.72 4.33 19.37
C LEU A 37 -16.54 2.80 19.40
N LYS A 38 -16.58 2.19 20.58
CA LYS A 38 -16.51 0.73 20.72
C LYS A 38 -17.66 0.02 20.01
N THR A 39 -18.87 0.58 20.11
CA THR A 39 -20.06 0.03 19.45
C THR A 39 -19.96 0.14 17.92
N GLN A 40 -19.49 1.27 17.42
CA GLN A 40 -19.26 1.48 15.98
C GLN A 40 -18.17 0.55 15.44
N ASN A 41 -17.06 0.40 16.15
CA ASN A 41 -15.99 -0.52 15.79
C ASN A 41 -16.48 -1.98 15.77
N ALA A 42 -17.25 -2.40 16.79
CA ALA A 42 -17.83 -3.74 16.82
C ALA A 42 -18.80 -3.98 15.64
N ALA A 43 -19.65 -3.00 15.32
CA ALA A 43 -20.56 -3.07 14.18
C ALA A 43 -19.80 -3.16 12.84
N PHE A 44 -18.73 -2.39 12.68
CA PHE A 44 -17.87 -2.43 11.50
C PHE A 44 -17.17 -3.78 11.36
N LEU A 45 -16.59 -4.32 12.44
CA LEU A 45 -15.93 -5.63 12.46
C LEU A 45 -16.89 -6.81 12.25
N ALA A 46 -18.19 -6.63 12.54
CA ALA A 46 -19.22 -7.61 12.27
C ALA A 46 -19.60 -7.69 10.77
N LEU A 47 -19.23 -6.69 9.96
CA LEU A 47 -19.52 -6.71 8.53
C LEU A 47 -18.68 -7.80 7.82
N PRO A 48 -19.30 -8.65 6.98
CA PRO A 48 -18.59 -9.71 6.26
C PRO A 48 -17.43 -9.20 5.40
N ARG A 49 -17.57 -7.98 4.82
CA ARG A 49 -16.52 -7.33 4.03
C ARG A 49 -15.32 -6.93 4.87
N ALA A 50 -15.55 -6.40 6.08
CA ALA A 50 -14.47 -6.03 7.00
C ALA A 50 -13.70 -7.28 7.47
N GLN A 51 -14.40 -8.39 7.75
CA GLN A 51 -13.76 -9.65 8.10
C GLN A 51 -12.96 -10.26 6.94
N ALA A 52 -13.45 -10.15 5.71
CA ALA A 52 -12.73 -10.63 4.53
C ALA A 52 -11.43 -9.84 4.30
N GLN A 53 -11.46 -8.52 4.49
CA GLN A 53 -10.26 -7.67 4.40
C GLN A 53 -9.27 -7.92 5.54
N LEU A 54 -9.74 -8.11 6.78
CA LEU A 54 -8.85 -8.46 7.89
C LEU A 54 -8.17 -9.82 7.69
N LYS A 55 -8.89 -10.78 7.11
CA LYS A 55 -8.32 -12.09 6.76
C LYS A 55 -7.30 -12.00 5.63
N SER A 56 -7.49 -11.14 4.64
CA SER A 56 -6.48 -10.93 3.59
C SER A 56 -5.26 -10.15 4.09
N MET A 57 -5.38 -9.42 5.20
CA MET A 57 -4.28 -8.72 5.89
C MET A 57 -3.60 -9.55 6.99
N ALA A 58 -4.13 -10.73 7.33
CA ALA A 58 -3.49 -11.65 8.27
C ALA A 58 -2.24 -12.27 7.62
N ILE A 59 -1.16 -11.50 7.63
CA ILE A 59 0.18 -11.95 7.22
C ILE A 59 0.52 -13.19 8.05
N GLU A 60 0.71 -14.33 7.39
CA GLU A 60 1.23 -15.55 8.00
C GLU A 60 2.44 -15.19 8.85
N LYS A 61 2.36 -15.42 10.18
CA LYS A 61 3.51 -15.24 11.06
C LYS A 61 4.64 -16.10 10.51
N PRO A 62 5.80 -15.53 10.09
CA PRO A 62 6.92 -16.35 9.69
C PRO A 62 7.33 -17.20 10.89
N GLN A 63 7.29 -18.53 10.72
CA GLN A 63 7.81 -19.48 11.71
C GLN A 63 9.25 -19.09 12.03
N ARG A 64 9.45 -18.52 13.23
CA ARG A 64 10.77 -18.17 13.75
C ARG A 64 11.53 -19.46 14.06
N ARG A 65 12.25 -19.99 13.06
CA ARG A 65 13.40 -20.85 13.36
C ARG A 65 14.51 -19.96 13.89
N ALA A 66 14.92 -20.27 15.11
CA ALA A 66 15.95 -19.59 15.86
C ALA A 66 17.28 -19.57 15.10
N MET A 67 17.77 -18.36 14.83
CA MET A 67 19.20 -18.06 14.89
C MET A 67 19.32 -16.72 15.62
N LEU A 68 19.32 -16.80 16.96
CA LEU A 68 20.04 -15.81 17.75
C LEU A 68 21.51 -15.98 17.37
N TRP A 69 22.14 -14.92 16.91
CA TRP A 69 23.45 -14.42 17.32
C TRP A 69 23.82 -13.31 16.33
N LEU A 70 24.26 -12.17 16.86
CA LEU A 70 24.70 -10.94 16.17
C LEU A 70 23.62 -9.86 15.97
N VAL A 71 23.18 -9.27 17.08
CA VAL A 71 22.99 -7.83 17.20
C VAL A 71 24.02 -7.42 18.26
N PRO A 72 24.95 -6.48 18.01
CA PRO A 72 24.57 -5.09 17.72
C PRO A 72 25.54 -4.30 16.82
N LEU A 73 25.01 -3.61 15.80
CA LEU A 73 25.61 -2.35 15.36
C LEU A 73 24.56 -1.43 14.75
N ALA A 74 24.22 -0.40 15.53
CA ALA A 74 23.99 0.98 15.11
C ALA A 74 23.21 1.24 13.79
N ALA A 75 21.95 1.64 13.95
CA ALA A 75 21.38 2.87 13.40
C ALA A 75 22.14 3.55 12.24
N ALA A 76 21.85 3.17 10.98
CA ALA A 76 22.16 3.99 9.79
C ALA A 76 21.51 3.53 8.47
N ILE A 77 20.36 2.85 8.45
CA ILE A 77 19.70 2.46 7.18
C ILE A 77 18.24 2.90 7.16
N ALA A 78 18.05 4.21 7.32
CA ALA A 78 16.87 4.92 6.89
C ALA A 78 17.31 5.88 5.77
N ILE A 79 17.57 5.34 4.58
CA ILE A 79 17.53 5.93 3.24
C ILE A 79 17.89 4.76 2.31
N GLY A 80 16.86 4.11 1.80
CA GLY A 80 16.98 2.97 0.89
C GLY A 80 15.87 2.99 -0.13
N VAL A 81 15.53 4.20 -0.63
CA VAL A 81 14.84 4.35 -1.91
C VAL A 81 15.85 3.92 -2.97
N PHE A 82 16.00 2.61 -3.16
CA PHE A 82 16.81 2.07 -4.24
C PHE A 82 16.00 2.20 -5.52
N VAL A 83 16.15 3.37 -6.15
CA VAL A 83 15.92 3.58 -7.57
C VAL A 83 16.81 2.58 -8.31
N GLN A 84 16.27 1.41 -8.69
CA GLN A 84 16.94 0.54 -9.65
C GLN A 84 16.77 1.14 -11.05
N ARG A 85 17.76 1.96 -11.41
CA ARG A 85 18.15 2.21 -12.79
C ARG A 85 19.08 1.07 -13.16
N ASP A 86 18.70 0.25 -14.14
CA ASP A 86 19.66 -0.57 -14.88
C ASP A 86 19.16 -0.89 -16.30
N ASP A 87 20.13 -0.80 -17.21
CA ASP A 87 20.08 -0.91 -18.65
C ASP A 87 20.14 -2.37 -19.13
N ALA A 88 19.72 -2.56 -20.40
CA ALA A 88 20.15 -3.59 -21.34
C ALA A 88 19.99 -5.10 -20.99
N SER A 89 18.98 -5.70 -21.64
CA SER A 89 19.07 -6.98 -22.38
C SER A 89 19.73 -8.21 -21.72
N GLU A 90 19.47 -8.48 -20.45
CA GLU A 90 19.89 -9.73 -19.81
C GLU A 90 18.67 -10.50 -19.26
N ARG A 91 18.65 -11.82 -19.46
CA ARG A 91 17.52 -12.72 -19.20
C ARG A 91 16.95 -12.47 -17.79
N LEU A 92 15.74 -11.92 -17.72
CA LEU A 92 15.12 -11.50 -16.47
C LEU A 92 14.72 -12.69 -15.60
N LYS A 93 15.63 -13.09 -14.72
CA LYS A 93 15.30 -13.46 -13.33
C LYS A 93 15.02 -12.19 -12.51
N GLY A 94 14.28 -11.25 -13.08
CA GLY A 94 13.96 -9.96 -12.46
C GLY A 94 12.81 -10.10 -11.49
N ARG A 95 12.58 -9.08 -10.66
CA ARG A 95 11.40 -8.99 -9.79
C ARG A 95 10.24 -8.35 -10.56
N ALA A 96 9.00 -8.75 -10.26
CA ALA A 96 7.83 -8.15 -10.88
C ALA A 96 7.80 -6.63 -10.61
N SER A 97 7.52 -5.84 -11.64
CA SER A 97 7.60 -4.37 -11.57
C SER A 97 6.52 -3.68 -12.39
N ILE A 98 6.16 -2.46 -11.99
CA ILE A 98 5.23 -1.56 -12.68
C ILE A 98 5.89 -0.18 -12.74
N VAL A 99 5.86 0.44 -13.92
CA VAL A 99 6.52 1.71 -14.20
C VAL A 99 5.64 2.55 -15.12
N LEU A 100 5.60 3.86 -14.88
CA LEU A 100 5.02 4.83 -15.80
C LEU A 100 6.14 5.47 -16.61
N LEU A 101 6.00 5.49 -17.93
CA LEU A 101 6.98 6.02 -18.87
C LEU A 101 6.45 7.29 -19.54
N ASP A 102 7.30 8.29 -19.75
CA ASP A 102 6.96 9.45 -20.56
C ASP A 102 7.07 9.16 -22.07
N SER A 103 6.92 10.20 -22.90
CA SER A 103 7.07 10.11 -24.36
C SER A 103 8.50 9.79 -24.82
N LYS A 104 9.49 9.88 -23.93
CA LYS A 104 10.89 9.50 -24.17
C LYS A 104 11.22 8.11 -23.64
N ASN A 105 10.22 7.35 -23.16
CA ASN A 105 10.39 6.06 -22.48
C ASN A 105 11.21 6.14 -21.19
N GLU A 106 11.22 7.28 -20.51
CA GLU A 106 11.88 7.46 -19.23
C GLU A 106 10.88 7.24 -18.07
N PRO A 107 11.29 6.57 -16.97
CA PRO A 107 10.42 6.36 -15.82
C PRO A 107 10.09 7.68 -15.13
N VAL A 108 8.80 7.90 -14.85
CA VAL A 108 8.30 9.13 -14.23
C VAL A 108 7.47 8.81 -12.99
N THR A 109 7.67 9.62 -11.95
CA THR A 109 6.88 9.59 -10.70
C THR A 109 6.06 10.87 -10.51
N GLU A 110 6.25 11.86 -11.38
CA GLU A 110 5.56 13.14 -11.36
C GLU A 110 5.11 13.48 -12.78
N ALA A 111 3.88 13.95 -12.94
CA ALA A 111 3.35 14.36 -14.24
C ALA A 111 2.39 15.53 -14.11
N SER A 112 2.19 16.25 -15.20
CA SER A 112 1.18 17.31 -15.29
C SER A 112 -0.16 16.74 -15.76
N VAL A 113 -1.26 17.37 -15.34
CA VAL A 113 -2.61 17.03 -15.84
C VAL A 113 -2.64 17.09 -17.37
N GLY A 114 -3.21 16.05 -17.99
CA GLY A 114 -3.29 15.90 -19.45
C GLY A 114 -2.02 15.35 -20.12
N GLN A 115 -0.95 15.09 -19.36
CA GLN A 115 0.23 14.42 -19.89
C GLN A 115 -0.10 12.96 -20.24
N LYS A 116 0.39 12.49 -21.38
CA LYS A 116 0.27 11.07 -21.77
C LYS A 116 1.46 10.28 -21.24
N LEU A 117 1.19 9.28 -20.43
CA LEU A 117 2.15 8.33 -19.91
C LEU A 117 1.88 6.94 -20.50
N THR A 118 2.92 6.13 -20.61
CA THR A 118 2.81 4.72 -20.99
C THR A 118 2.96 3.87 -19.75
N LEU A 119 1.94 3.09 -19.43
CA LEU A 119 2.02 2.09 -18.38
C LEU A 119 2.82 0.88 -18.90
N ALA A 120 3.91 0.55 -18.22
CA ALA A 120 4.74 -0.60 -18.53
C ALA A 120 4.91 -1.50 -17.32
N VAL A 121 5.02 -2.81 -17.56
CA VAL A 121 5.26 -3.81 -16.51
C VAL A 121 6.41 -4.73 -16.86
N GLY A 122 7.13 -5.15 -15.84
CA GLY A 122 8.08 -6.26 -15.90
C GLY A 122 7.45 -7.48 -15.28
N GLY A 123 7.10 -8.47 -16.08
CA GLY A 123 6.36 -9.66 -15.64
C GLY A 123 7.17 -10.66 -14.82
N ALA A 124 8.50 -10.65 -14.90
CA ALA A 124 9.37 -11.57 -14.14
C ALA A 124 9.04 -13.08 -14.32
N GLY A 125 8.34 -13.46 -15.39
CA GLY A 125 7.89 -14.84 -15.64
C GLY A 125 6.37 -15.03 -15.52
N ALA A 126 5.65 -14.06 -14.97
CA ALA A 126 4.19 -14.01 -14.97
C ALA A 126 3.62 -13.95 -16.39
N LYS A 127 2.47 -14.59 -16.61
CA LYS A 127 1.80 -14.64 -17.93
C LYS A 127 0.71 -13.60 -18.06
N SER A 128 0.16 -13.15 -16.94
CA SER A 128 -0.87 -12.13 -16.91
C SER A 128 -0.68 -11.17 -15.74
N VAL A 129 -1.21 -9.97 -15.93
CA VAL A 129 -1.20 -8.91 -14.92
C VAL A 129 -2.57 -8.28 -14.83
N LYS A 130 -2.96 -7.91 -13.62
CA LYS A 130 -4.09 -7.05 -13.33
C LYS A 130 -3.56 -5.77 -12.68
N VAL A 131 -3.80 -4.63 -13.30
CA VAL A 131 -3.43 -3.32 -12.76
C VAL A 131 -4.68 -2.66 -12.21
N VAL A 132 -4.64 -2.33 -10.92
CA VAL A 132 -5.72 -1.71 -10.16
C VAL A 132 -5.24 -0.41 -9.56
N GLU A 133 -6.11 0.59 -9.58
CA GLU A 133 -5.94 1.79 -8.77
C GLU A 133 -6.23 1.45 -7.30
N VAL A 134 -5.32 1.82 -6.40
CA VAL A 134 -5.38 1.43 -5.00
C VAL A 134 -6.49 2.17 -4.26
N GLU A 135 -6.78 3.43 -4.63
CA GLU A 135 -7.74 4.29 -3.94
C GLU A 135 -9.19 3.94 -4.32
N THR A 136 -9.46 3.78 -5.61
CA THR A 136 -10.81 3.45 -6.13
C THR A 136 -11.07 1.94 -6.15
N GLY A 137 -10.02 1.12 -6.23
CA GLY A 137 -10.11 -0.32 -6.49
C GLY A 137 -10.47 -0.64 -7.95
N GLU A 138 -10.50 0.37 -8.83
CA GLU A 138 -10.87 0.20 -10.23
C GLU A 138 -9.76 -0.53 -11.00
N THR A 139 -10.16 -1.49 -11.85
CA THR A 139 -9.21 -2.22 -12.71
C THR A 139 -8.95 -1.41 -13.97
N ILE A 140 -7.74 -0.86 -14.07
CA ILE A 140 -7.29 -0.06 -15.22
C ILE A 140 -6.87 -0.96 -16.38
N PHE A 141 -6.26 -2.10 -16.06
CA PHE A 141 -5.84 -3.07 -17.07
C PHE A 141 -5.93 -4.49 -16.53
N SER A 142 -6.31 -5.43 -17.39
CA SER A 142 -6.22 -6.87 -17.09
C SER A 142 -5.95 -7.61 -18.37
N GLY A 143 -4.86 -8.37 -18.44
CA GLY A 143 -4.52 -9.07 -19.67
C GLY A 143 -3.25 -9.89 -19.58
N ALA A 144 -2.99 -10.62 -20.67
CA ALA A 144 -1.73 -11.31 -20.87
C ALA A 144 -0.60 -10.31 -21.08
N ILE A 145 0.57 -10.62 -20.56
CA ILE A 145 1.78 -9.81 -20.74
C ILE A 145 2.80 -10.58 -21.55
N ALA A 146 3.46 -9.88 -22.48
CA ALA A 146 4.60 -10.43 -23.17
C ALA A 146 5.76 -10.64 -22.18
N GLN A 147 6.73 -11.48 -22.55
CA GLN A 147 7.95 -11.60 -21.77
C GLN A 147 8.83 -10.36 -21.99
N GLY A 148 9.24 -9.70 -20.91
CA GLY A 148 10.12 -8.53 -20.98
C GLY A 148 10.25 -7.77 -19.66
N ALA A 149 11.26 -6.91 -19.57
CA ALA A 149 11.53 -6.07 -18.40
C ALA A 149 10.55 -4.89 -18.28
N ARG A 150 10.15 -4.34 -19.44
CA ARG A 150 9.32 -3.15 -19.57
C ARG A 150 8.41 -3.34 -20.77
N VAL A 151 7.35 -4.10 -20.57
CA VAL A 151 6.35 -4.38 -21.58
C VAL A 151 5.29 -3.28 -21.51
N PRO A 152 5.17 -2.43 -22.55
CA PRO A 152 4.13 -1.41 -22.58
C PRO A 152 2.76 -2.09 -22.68
N LEU A 153 1.84 -1.68 -21.81
CA LEU A 153 0.48 -2.21 -21.75
C LEU A 153 -0.50 -1.28 -22.44
N MET A 154 -0.49 -0.01 -22.06
CA MET A 154 -1.39 1.01 -22.59
C MET A 154 -0.89 2.42 -22.32
N GLN A 155 -1.48 3.38 -23.01
CA GLN A 155 -1.32 4.80 -22.69
C GLN A 155 -2.38 5.22 -21.67
N LEU A 156 -1.95 6.03 -20.70
CA LEU A 156 -2.76 6.65 -19.68
C LEU A 156 -2.65 8.17 -19.84
N GLU A 157 -3.78 8.85 -19.73
CA GLU A 157 -3.82 10.30 -19.61
C GLU A 157 -3.90 10.66 -18.13
N VAL A 158 -3.04 11.59 -17.71
CA VAL A 158 -2.96 11.99 -16.31
C VAL A 158 -4.18 12.84 -15.94
N THR A 159 -5.00 12.32 -15.04
CA THR A 159 -6.15 13.01 -14.46
C THR A 159 -5.72 13.85 -13.23
N PRO A 160 -6.50 14.87 -12.84
CA PRO A 160 -6.24 15.60 -11.61
C PRO A 160 -6.37 14.69 -10.37
N GLY A 161 -5.36 14.70 -9.51
CA GLY A 161 -5.30 13.91 -8.28
C GLY A 161 -4.09 12.97 -8.25
N ASP A 162 -3.54 12.73 -7.07
CA ASP A 162 -2.50 11.70 -6.90
C ASP A 162 -3.11 10.32 -7.19
N VAL A 163 -2.40 9.48 -7.92
CA VAL A 163 -2.88 8.14 -8.28
C VAL A 163 -1.85 7.10 -7.84
N THR A 164 -2.31 6.07 -7.14
CA THR A 164 -1.47 4.91 -6.80
C THR A 164 -1.96 3.69 -7.57
N LEU A 165 -1.09 3.13 -8.41
CA LEU A 165 -1.36 1.93 -9.19
C LEU A 165 -0.67 0.72 -8.57
N ARG A 166 -1.36 -0.41 -8.55
CA ARG A 166 -0.84 -1.70 -8.12
C ARG A 166 -1.03 -2.70 -9.24
N ALA A 167 0.06 -3.35 -9.64
CA ALA A 167 0.05 -4.53 -10.49
C ALA A 167 0.01 -5.79 -9.61
N GLU A 168 -0.93 -6.68 -9.91
CA GLU A 168 -1.08 -8.01 -9.34
C GLU A 168 -0.80 -9.02 -10.46
N PHE A 169 0.15 -9.90 -10.25
CA PHE A 169 0.59 -10.90 -11.22
C PHE A 169 0.01 -12.27 -10.88
N ASP A 170 -0.12 -13.16 -11.87
CA ASP A 170 -0.72 -14.48 -11.70
C ASP A 170 0.09 -15.43 -10.82
N ASP A 171 1.40 -15.19 -10.68
CA ASP A 171 2.30 -15.89 -9.77
C ASP A 171 2.18 -15.41 -8.30
N GLY A 172 1.28 -14.47 -8.02
CA GLY A 172 1.08 -13.87 -6.70
C GLY A 172 2.04 -12.73 -6.39
N ALA A 173 2.95 -12.37 -7.31
CA ALA A 173 3.77 -11.18 -7.14
C ALA A 173 2.90 -9.92 -7.22
N SER A 174 3.34 -8.85 -6.56
CA SER A 174 2.72 -7.54 -6.70
C SER A 174 3.77 -6.43 -6.73
N ALA A 175 3.46 -5.38 -7.47
CA ALA A 175 4.28 -4.18 -7.58
C ALA A 175 3.37 -2.95 -7.51
N GLN A 176 3.89 -1.82 -7.01
CA GLN A 176 3.13 -0.59 -6.88
C GLN A 176 3.94 0.60 -7.40
N VAL A 177 3.25 1.57 -8.00
CA VAL A 177 3.81 2.86 -8.40
C VAL A 177 2.84 3.96 -7.99
N ARG A 178 3.38 5.06 -7.46
CA ARG A 178 2.61 6.25 -7.15
C ARG A 178 2.99 7.35 -8.12
N LEU A 179 1.98 7.94 -8.75
CA LEU A 179 2.09 9.13 -9.57
C LEU A 179 1.63 10.33 -8.75
N ARG A 180 2.49 11.34 -8.66
CA ARG A 180 2.12 12.65 -8.13
C ARG A 180 1.76 13.58 -9.27
N VAL A 181 0.65 14.28 -9.13
CA VAL A 181 0.19 15.22 -10.17
C VAL A 181 0.52 16.65 -9.73
N LYS A 182 1.23 17.38 -10.60
CA LYS A 182 1.58 18.80 -10.40
C LYS A 182 0.61 19.74 -11.10
#